data_AF-A0A9Q2NVR8-F1
#
_entry.id   AF-A0A9Q2NVR8-F1
#
_cell.length_a   1.000
_cell.length_b   1.000
_cell.length_c   1.000
_cell.angle_alpha   90.00
_cell.angle_beta   90.00
_cell.angle_gamma   90.00
#
_symmetry.space_group_name_H-M   'P 1'
#
loop_
_entity.id
_entity.type
_entity.pdbx_description
1 polymer ?
#
loop_
_entity_poly.entity_id
_entity_poly.type
_entity_poly.pdbx_seq_one_letter_code
_entity_poly.pdbx_strand_id
1 'polypeptide(L)'
;MQFDANKLVTVLDKLLSSSIRYEMRGMVGKVRPLTRRVSDIRQLDCSGFVEYVIYHGTTDNVNLPSGSVTQRSKIASDASHTVADYLKEAELRDDIVRIGFRDTIAKRDETGAVMRDSAGNSLKDQVGHVWLVINGSTYESTSKGGRGKGPKSLKWDERKSDADHFYKLGAAPGFGRIQLGHWLERELEPLTSLF
;
A
#
# COMPACT_ATOMS: atom_id res chain seq x y z
N MET A 1 -13.69 8.26 1.22
CA MET A 1 -13.99 6.81 1.36
C MET A 1 -14.42 6.51 2.78
N GLN A 2 -15.32 5.54 2.98
CA GLN A 2 -15.69 5.03 4.31
C GLN A 2 -14.97 3.71 4.57
N PHE A 3 -14.15 3.66 5.62
CA PHE A 3 -13.42 2.47 6.02
C PHE A 3 -14.12 1.77 7.18
N ASP A 4 -14.18 0.44 7.09
CA ASP A 4 -14.52 -0.43 8.21
C ASP A 4 -13.21 -0.84 8.88
N ALA A 5 -12.99 -0.36 10.10
CA ALA A 5 -11.74 -0.57 10.82
C ALA A 5 -11.42 -2.06 11.04
N ASN A 6 -12.44 -2.89 11.30
CA ASN A 6 -12.24 -4.31 11.52
C ASN A 6 -11.84 -5.02 10.22
N LYS A 7 -12.54 -4.72 9.12
CA LYS A 7 -12.17 -5.27 7.80
C LYS A 7 -10.78 -4.82 7.38
N LEU A 8 -10.43 -3.55 7.59
CA LEU A 8 -9.13 -2.98 7.26
C LEU A 8 -8.00 -3.65 8.04
N VAL A 9 -8.11 -3.78 9.36
CA VAL A 9 -7.12 -4.50 10.19
C VAL A 9 -7.01 -5.94 9.74
N THR A 10 -8.15 -6.64 9.56
CA THR A 10 -8.17 -8.05 9.16
C THR A 10 -7.46 -8.29 7.82
N VAL A 11 -7.72 -7.46 6.79
CA VAL A 11 -7.07 -7.65 5.48
C VAL A 11 -5.58 -7.34 5.52
N LEU A 12 -5.19 -6.26 6.22
CA LEU A 12 -3.78 -5.91 6.39
C LEU A 12 -3.04 -7.03 7.11
N ASP A 13 -3.59 -7.54 8.22
CA ASP A 13 -2.97 -8.58 9.01
C ASP A 13 -2.76 -9.89 8.22
N LYS A 14 -3.79 -10.32 7.48
CA LYS A 14 -3.70 -11.49 6.60
C LYS A 14 -2.66 -11.32 5.50
N LEU A 15 -2.55 -10.13 4.90
CA LEU A 15 -1.52 -9.87 3.88
C LEU A 15 -0.12 -9.86 4.48
N LEU A 16 0.08 -9.22 5.63
CA LEU A 16 1.38 -9.10 6.30
C LEU A 16 1.90 -10.43 6.86
N SER A 17 1.00 -11.33 7.24
CA SER A 17 1.34 -12.69 7.70
C SER A 17 1.53 -13.71 6.56
N SER A 18 1.09 -13.37 5.35
CA SER A 18 1.17 -14.27 4.19
C SER A 18 2.58 -14.39 3.59
N SER A 19 2.80 -15.48 2.85
CA SER A 19 4.02 -15.70 2.04
C SER A 19 3.83 -15.22 0.59
N ILE A 20 3.31 -14.00 0.41
CA ILE A 20 3.13 -13.38 -0.91
C ILE A 20 4.44 -12.74 -1.34
N ARG A 21 4.85 -12.95 -2.60
CA ARG A 21 6.06 -12.34 -3.19
C ARG A 21 5.75 -11.03 -3.89
N TYR A 22 6.75 -10.14 -3.95
CA TYR A 22 6.64 -8.92 -4.74
C TYR A 22 6.88 -9.21 -6.24
N GLU A 23 5.96 -8.77 -7.11
CA GLU A 23 6.04 -8.98 -8.58
C GLU A 23 5.36 -7.84 -9.35
N MET A 24 6.10 -7.13 -10.21
CA MET A 24 5.62 -5.96 -10.97
C MET A 24 5.38 -6.23 -12.47
N ARG A 25 5.56 -7.46 -12.95
CA ARG A 25 5.41 -7.78 -14.37
C ARG A 25 3.94 -7.72 -14.80
N GLY A 26 3.57 -6.62 -15.46
CA GLY A 26 2.25 -6.44 -16.05
C GLY A 26 1.12 -6.62 -15.03
N MET A 27 0.19 -7.55 -15.32
CA MET A 27 -0.96 -7.84 -14.47
C MET A 27 -0.69 -8.90 -13.39
N VAL A 28 0.50 -9.51 -13.35
CA VAL A 28 0.81 -10.63 -12.46
C VAL A 28 0.73 -10.22 -10.98
N GLY A 29 1.16 -9.00 -10.66
CA GLY A 29 1.07 -8.42 -9.32
C GLY A 29 -0.32 -7.90 -8.94
N LYS A 30 -1.34 -8.10 -9.78
CA LYS A 30 -2.71 -7.62 -9.54
C LYS A 30 -3.62 -8.77 -9.14
N VAL A 31 -4.53 -8.53 -8.20
CA VAL A 31 -5.47 -9.54 -7.74
C VAL A 31 -6.74 -9.49 -8.59
N ARG A 32 -7.04 -10.58 -9.30
CA ARG A 32 -8.23 -10.68 -10.15
C ARG A 32 -8.90 -12.05 -9.98
N PRO A 33 -10.21 -12.13 -9.66
CA PRO A 33 -11.05 -11.02 -9.18
C PRO A 33 -10.60 -10.52 -7.79
N LEU A 34 -10.94 -9.28 -7.42
CA LEU A 34 -10.60 -8.72 -6.10
C LEU A 34 -11.28 -9.47 -4.94
N THR A 35 -12.34 -10.23 -5.21
CA THR A 35 -13.00 -11.12 -4.23
C THR A 35 -12.18 -12.35 -3.85
N ARG A 36 -11.05 -12.62 -4.53
CA ARG A 36 -10.15 -13.73 -4.21
C ARG A 36 -9.67 -13.65 -2.77
N ARG A 37 -9.55 -14.79 -2.08
CA ARG A 37 -9.04 -14.86 -0.70
C ARG A 37 -7.53 -14.65 -0.66
N VAL A 38 -7.02 -14.10 0.45
CA VAL A 38 -5.57 -13.87 0.65
C VAL A 38 -4.75 -15.16 0.51
N SER A 39 -5.28 -16.30 0.95
CA SER A 39 -4.63 -17.63 0.84
C SER A 39 -4.28 -18.03 -0.59
N ASP A 40 -4.98 -17.48 -1.57
CA ASP A 40 -4.87 -17.83 -2.99
C ASP A 40 -4.00 -16.81 -3.75
N ILE A 41 -3.53 -15.78 -3.06
CA ILE A 41 -2.62 -14.79 -3.62
C ILE A 41 -1.19 -15.31 -3.43
N ARG A 42 -0.42 -15.31 -4.52
CA ARG A 42 1.00 -15.73 -4.52
C ARG A 42 1.95 -14.57 -4.76
N GLN A 43 1.49 -13.59 -5.52
CA GLN A 43 2.29 -12.49 -6.06
C GLN A 43 1.47 -11.21 -6.04
N LEU A 44 2.13 -10.10 -5.75
CA LEU A 44 1.44 -8.83 -5.54
C LEU A 44 2.42 -7.65 -5.66
N ASP A 45 2.07 -6.63 -6.45
CA ASP A 45 2.82 -5.37 -6.48
C ASP A 45 2.20 -4.30 -5.58
N CYS A 46 2.81 -3.11 -5.56
CA CYS A 46 2.40 -2.00 -4.71
C CYS A 46 0.98 -1.50 -5.00
N SER A 47 0.58 -1.38 -6.26
CA SER A 47 -0.76 -0.88 -6.59
C SER A 47 -1.82 -1.98 -6.52
N GLY A 48 -1.44 -3.24 -6.76
CA GLY A 48 -2.31 -4.40 -6.51
C GLY A 48 -2.57 -4.61 -5.02
N PHE A 49 -1.57 -4.34 -4.16
CA PHE A 49 -1.75 -4.26 -2.71
C PHE A 49 -2.80 -3.24 -2.32
N VAL A 50 -2.58 -1.98 -2.72
CA VAL A 50 -3.47 -0.88 -2.36
C VAL A 50 -4.87 -1.12 -2.89
N GLU A 51 -5.00 -1.56 -4.14
CA GLU A 51 -6.28 -1.90 -4.74
C GLU A 51 -7.03 -2.96 -3.89
N TYR A 52 -6.35 -4.03 -3.51
CA TYR A 52 -6.95 -5.11 -2.71
C TYR A 52 -7.31 -4.65 -1.30
N VAL A 53 -6.44 -3.89 -0.62
CA VAL A 53 -6.70 -3.38 0.73
C VAL A 53 -7.87 -2.40 0.73
N ILE A 54 -7.94 -1.49 -0.25
CA ILE A 54 -9.06 -0.54 -0.36
C ILE A 54 -10.36 -1.28 -0.63
N TYR A 55 -10.36 -2.26 -1.54
CA TYR A 55 -11.55 -3.06 -1.84
C TYR A 55 -12.07 -3.81 -0.62
N HIS A 56 -11.21 -4.45 0.17
CA HIS A 56 -11.65 -5.23 1.34
C HIS A 56 -11.86 -4.39 2.59
N GLY A 57 -11.12 -3.29 2.76
CA GLY A 57 -11.15 -2.43 3.94
C GLY A 57 -12.22 -1.34 3.93
N THR A 58 -12.88 -1.11 2.79
CA THR A 58 -13.98 -0.13 2.69
C THR A 58 -15.34 -0.80 2.80
N THR A 59 -16.33 -0.06 3.30
CA THR A 59 -17.71 -0.57 3.43
C THR A 59 -18.33 -0.91 2.08
N ASP A 60 -18.10 -0.07 1.08
CA ASP A 60 -18.70 -0.17 -0.26
C ASP A 60 -17.85 -0.95 -1.28
N ASN A 61 -16.80 -1.63 -0.80
CA ASN A 61 -15.86 -2.37 -1.64
C ASN A 61 -15.31 -1.54 -2.82
N VAL A 62 -14.77 -0.36 -2.52
CA VAL A 62 -14.30 0.60 -3.52
C VAL A 62 -13.24 -0.04 -4.43
N ASN A 63 -13.51 -0.01 -5.74
CA ASN A 63 -12.62 -0.55 -6.76
C ASN A 63 -11.74 0.57 -7.34
N LEU A 64 -10.47 0.60 -6.92
CA LEU A 64 -9.48 1.50 -7.51
C LEU A 64 -8.88 0.90 -8.78
N PRO A 65 -8.54 1.73 -9.79
CA PRO A 65 -7.83 1.23 -10.96
C PRO A 65 -6.46 0.68 -10.58
N SER A 66 -5.90 -0.18 -11.42
CA SER A 66 -4.54 -0.70 -11.25
C SER A 66 -3.49 0.31 -11.72
N GLY A 67 -2.33 0.31 -11.07
CA GLY A 67 -1.17 1.15 -11.41
C GLY A 67 -1.10 2.42 -10.56
N SER A 68 0.07 2.71 -9.98
CA SER A 68 0.25 3.84 -9.04
C SER A 68 -0.08 5.19 -9.68
N VAL A 69 0.33 5.43 -10.93
CA VAL A 69 0.00 6.67 -11.67
C VAL A 69 -1.50 6.82 -11.87
N THR A 70 -2.18 5.75 -12.31
CA THR A 70 -3.63 5.76 -12.53
C THR A 70 -4.40 5.95 -11.22
N GLN A 71 -3.97 5.27 -10.15
CA GLN A 71 -4.53 5.44 -8.81
C GLN A 71 -4.37 6.88 -8.33
N ARG A 72 -3.17 7.46 -8.46
CA ARG A 72 -2.90 8.86 -8.10
C ARG A 72 -3.83 9.80 -8.85
N SER A 73 -3.92 9.67 -10.17
CA SER A 73 -4.81 10.51 -10.99
C SER A 73 -6.27 10.40 -10.57
N LYS A 74 -6.75 9.18 -10.27
CA LYS A 74 -8.11 8.95 -9.78
C LYS A 74 -8.34 9.63 -8.42
N ILE A 75 -7.42 9.45 -7.47
CA ILE A 75 -7.51 10.07 -6.14
C ILE A 75 -7.46 11.60 -6.25
N ALA A 76 -6.54 12.16 -7.04
CA ALA A 76 -6.39 13.59 -7.21
C ALA A 76 -7.60 14.24 -7.90
N SER A 77 -8.29 13.51 -8.78
CA SER A 77 -9.50 13.99 -9.47
C SER A 77 -10.78 13.94 -8.63
N ASP A 78 -10.75 13.24 -7.48
CA ASP A 78 -11.91 13.06 -6.62
C ASP A 78 -11.88 14.08 -5.49
N ALA A 79 -12.83 15.02 -5.51
CA ALA A 79 -12.89 16.12 -4.55
C ALA A 79 -13.16 15.67 -3.10
N SER A 80 -13.54 14.41 -2.86
CA SER A 80 -13.68 13.86 -1.51
C SER A 80 -12.33 13.57 -0.84
N HIS A 81 -11.22 13.63 -1.58
CA HIS A 81 -9.87 13.47 -1.06
C HIS A 81 -9.16 14.81 -0.93
N THR A 82 -8.41 14.97 0.16
CA THR A 82 -7.66 16.20 0.44
C THR A 82 -6.17 15.92 0.42
N VAL A 83 -5.39 16.86 -0.11
CA VAL A 83 -3.93 16.81 -0.04
C VAL A 83 -3.50 16.87 1.43
N ALA A 84 -2.48 16.09 1.78
CA ALA A 84 -1.90 16.04 3.11
C ALA A 84 -0.40 16.37 3.06
N ASP A 85 0.14 16.90 4.15
CA ASP A 85 1.59 17.10 4.33
C ASP A 85 2.21 15.83 4.90
N TYR A 86 3.08 15.16 4.14
CA TYR A 86 3.67 13.90 4.58
C TYR A 86 4.44 14.03 5.89
N LEU A 87 5.26 15.07 6.04
CA LEU A 87 6.15 15.23 7.19
C LEU A 87 5.40 15.53 8.47
N LYS A 88 4.23 16.16 8.38
CA LYS A 88 3.40 16.49 9.53
C LYS A 88 2.34 15.45 9.84
N GLU A 89 1.87 14.74 8.82
CA GLU A 89 0.64 13.96 8.93
C GLU A 89 0.83 12.45 8.87
N ALA A 90 1.95 11.97 8.32
CA ALA A 90 2.19 10.53 8.23
C ALA A 90 2.42 9.87 9.60
N GLU A 91 2.88 10.63 10.59
CA GLU A 91 3.14 10.14 11.95
C GLU A 91 1.89 10.10 12.85
N LEU A 92 0.81 10.76 12.43
CA LEU A 92 -0.37 10.95 13.27
C LEU A 92 -1.05 9.62 13.58
N ARG A 93 -1.54 9.52 14.82
CA ARG A 93 -2.33 8.40 15.35
C ARG A 93 -3.79 8.80 15.50
N ASP A 94 -4.39 9.13 14.37
CA ASP A 94 -5.72 9.74 14.27
C ASP A 94 -6.75 8.85 13.55
N ASP A 95 -6.41 7.59 13.30
CA ASP A 95 -7.24 6.63 12.57
C ASP A 95 -7.66 7.13 11.17
N ILE A 96 -6.94 8.09 10.57
CA ILE A 96 -7.17 8.52 9.19
C ILE A 96 -6.27 7.73 8.24
N VAL A 97 -6.89 7.03 7.29
CA VAL A 97 -6.21 6.36 6.20
C VAL A 97 -5.74 7.41 5.20
N ARG A 98 -4.46 7.38 4.91
CA ARG A 98 -3.79 8.21 3.92
C ARG A 98 -3.12 7.33 2.86
N ILE A 99 -2.82 7.91 1.72
CA ILE A 99 -2.15 7.24 0.61
C ILE A 99 -1.00 8.10 0.10
N GLY A 100 0.17 7.50 -0.05
CA GLY A 100 1.36 8.11 -0.62
C GLY A 100 1.69 7.55 -1.98
N PHE A 101 2.18 8.41 -2.86
CA PHE A 101 2.66 8.06 -4.18
C PHE A 101 4.06 8.61 -4.40
N ARG A 102 4.88 7.79 -5.07
CA ARG A 102 6.17 8.17 -5.62
C ARG A 102 6.11 8.16 -7.13
N ASP A 103 6.65 9.18 -7.76
CA ASP A 103 6.71 9.31 -9.20
C ASP A 103 7.80 8.45 -9.82
N THR A 104 7.58 8.08 -11.08
CA THR A 104 8.60 7.42 -11.90
C THR A 104 9.51 8.49 -12.48
N ILE A 105 10.81 8.36 -12.27
CA ILE A 105 11.81 9.24 -12.88
C ILE A 105 12.49 8.46 -14.01
N ALA A 106 12.27 8.89 -15.24
CA ALA A 106 12.91 8.31 -16.41
C ALA A 106 14.39 8.73 -16.45
N LYS A 107 15.25 7.77 -16.78
CA LYS A 107 16.68 8.02 -16.94
C LYS A 107 16.93 8.86 -18.19
N ARG A 108 17.81 9.85 -18.08
CA ARG A 108 18.17 10.75 -19.18
C ARG A 108 19.67 10.69 -19.47
N ASP A 109 20.04 10.92 -20.73
CA ASP A 109 21.44 11.06 -21.14
C ASP A 109 21.96 12.48 -20.91
N GLU A 110 23.23 12.73 -21.28
CA GLU A 110 23.91 14.03 -21.12
C GLU A 110 23.21 15.19 -21.87
N THR A 111 22.38 14.89 -22.88
CA THR A 111 21.61 15.87 -23.65
C THR A 111 20.22 16.12 -23.06
N GLY A 112 19.83 15.35 -22.03
CA GLY A 112 18.51 15.40 -21.41
C GLY A 112 17.45 14.52 -22.10
N ALA A 113 17.81 13.74 -23.11
CA ALA A 113 16.87 12.84 -23.79
C ALA A 113 16.59 11.59 -22.96
N VAL A 114 15.37 11.05 -23.03
CA VAL A 114 14.98 9.84 -22.28
C VAL A 114 15.68 8.62 -22.87
N MET A 115 16.48 7.94 -22.06
CA MET A 115 17.15 6.71 -22.44
C MET A 115 16.15 5.55 -22.53
N ARG A 116 16.33 4.66 -23.51
CA ARG A 116 15.47 3.49 -23.72
C ARG A 116 16.30 2.21 -23.79
N ASP A 117 15.71 1.09 -23.37
CA ASP A 117 16.28 -0.24 -23.57
C ASP A 117 16.14 -0.70 -25.03
N SER A 118 16.72 -1.86 -25.35
CA SER A 118 16.64 -2.46 -26.70
C SER A 118 15.23 -2.82 -27.14
N ALA A 119 14.27 -2.91 -26.22
CA ALA A 119 12.86 -3.15 -26.50
C ALA A 119 12.05 -1.84 -26.62
N GLY A 120 12.70 -0.68 -26.53
CA GLY A 120 12.08 0.64 -26.63
C GLY A 120 11.43 1.14 -25.34
N ASN A 121 11.56 0.43 -24.21
CA ASN A 121 11.01 0.89 -22.94
C ASN A 121 11.92 1.95 -22.32
N SER A 122 11.34 2.99 -21.73
CA SER A 122 12.13 4.00 -21.01
C SER A 122 12.87 3.37 -19.83
N LEU A 123 14.18 3.58 -19.76
CA LEU A 123 14.98 3.30 -18.59
C LEU A 123 14.55 4.24 -17.46
N LYS A 124 14.68 3.78 -16.21
CA LYS A 124 14.17 4.50 -15.03
C LYS A 124 15.25 4.57 -13.97
N ASP A 125 15.50 5.76 -13.46
CA ASP A 125 16.30 5.97 -12.24
C ASP A 125 15.46 5.69 -10.99
N GLN A 126 14.15 5.94 -11.08
CA GLN A 126 13.20 5.65 -10.02
C GLN A 126 11.93 5.02 -10.57
N VAL A 127 11.50 3.92 -9.97
CA VAL A 127 10.21 3.30 -10.28
C VAL A 127 9.13 3.86 -9.35
N GLY A 128 8.04 4.31 -9.94
CA GLY A 128 6.90 4.84 -9.20
C GLY A 128 6.28 3.80 -8.27
N HIS A 129 5.71 4.27 -7.17
CA HIS A 129 5.29 3.42 -6.05
C HIS A 129 4.05 4.00 -5.36
N VAL A 130 3.35 3.17 -4.60
CA VAL A 130 2.16 3.57 -3.83
C VAL A 130 2.08 2.76 -2.54
N TRP A 131 1.65 3.40 -1.46
CA TRP A 131 1.47 2.80 -0.14
C TRP A 131 0.36 3.49 0.63
N LEU A 132 -0.21 2.79 1.61
CA LEU A 132 -1.12 3.36 2.58
C LEU A 132 -0.37 3.80 3.83
N VAL A 133 -0.90 4.79 4.54
CA VAL A 133 -0.42 5.22 5.86
C VAL A 133 -1.60 5.33 6.80
N ILE A 134 -1.51 4.74 7.98
CA ILE A 134 -2.45 4.94 9.08
C ILE A 134 -1.73 4.72 10.40
N ASN A 135 -1.98 5.59 11.38
CA ASN A 135 -1.41 5.53 12.72
C ASN A 135 0.11 5.45 12.81
N GLY A 136 0.83 6.22 11.99
CA GLY A 136 2.29 6.26 12.00
C GLY A 136 2.99 5.08 11.31
N SER A 137 2.23 4.21 10.64
CA SER A 137 2.77 3.05 9.93
C SER A 137 2.41 3.11 8.45
N THR A 138 3.36 2.71 7.59
CA THR A 138 3.05 2.45 6.19
C THR A 138 2.58 1.01 6.00
N TYR A 139 1.80 0.78 4.95
CA TYR A 139 1.39 -0.54 4.49
C TYR A 139 1.51 -0.60 2.98
N GLU A 140 2.25 -1.59 2.50
CA GLU A 140 2.62 -1.68 1.09
C GLU A 140 3.08 -3.08 0.71
N SER A 141 3.16 -3.35 -0.60
CA SER A 141 3.95 -4.46 -1.11
C SER A 141 5.18 -3.92 -1.83
N THR A 142 6.37 -4.36 -1.46
CA THR A 142 7.64 -3.81 -1.97
C THR A 142 8.77 -4.84 -1.99
N SER A 143 9.76 -4.62 -2.86
CA SER A 143 11.02 -5.38 -2.89
C SER A 143 12.04 -4.94 -1.85
N LYS A 144 11.81 -3.81 -1.13
CA LYS A 144 12.73 -3.34 -0.07
C LYS A 144 12.86 -4.40 1.02
N GLY A 145 14.06 -4.92 1.26
CA GLY A 145 14.27 -6.08 2.16
C GLY A 145 13.96 -7.44 1.52
N GLY A 146 14.04 -7.54 0.18
CA GLY A 146 13.88 -8.78 -0.57
C GLY A 146 12.47 -8.99 -1.16
N ARG A 147 12.39 -9.76 -2.26
CA ARG A 147 11.14 -10.07 -2.98
C ARG A 147 10.36 -11.27 -2.40
N GLY A 148 10.98 -12.05 -1.52
CA GLY A 148 10.40 -13.27 -0.94
C GLY A 148 9.17 -13.03 -0.07
N LYS A 149 9.05 -11.81 0.48
CA LYS A 149 7.89 -11.31 1.22
C LYS A 149 7.60 -9.91 0.70
N GLY A 150 6.51 -9.73 -0.05
CA GLY A 150 6.12 -8.47 -0.66
C GLY A 150 5.41 -7.55 0.32
N PRO A 151 4.24 -7.95 0.87
CA PRO A 151 3.51 -7.18 1.87
C PRO A 151 4.35 -6.89 3.12
N LYS A 152 4.44 -5.61 3.48
CA LYS A 152 5.21 -5.10 4.62
C LYS A 152 4.50 -3.92 5.26
N SER A 153 4.80 -3.75 6.54
CA SER A 153 4.59 -2.50 7.25
C SER A 153 5.95 -1.95 7.64
N LEU A 154 6.19 -0.69 7.30
CA LEU A 154 7.41 0.04 7.65
C LEU A 154 7.03 1.23 8.53
N LYS A 155 8.02 1.81 9.21
CA LYS A 155 7.78 3.10 9.86
C LYS A 155 7.52 4.16 8.79
N TRP A 156 6.64 5.12 9.11
CA TRP A 156 6.32 6.22 8.19
C TRP A 156 7.57 6.98 7.72
N ASP A 157 8.58 7.14 8.58
CA ASP A 157 9.76 7.93 8.26
C ASP A 157 10.67 7.28 7.21
N GLU A 158 10.54 5.98 6.96
CA GLU A 158 11.24 5.27 5.90
C GLU A 158 10.82 5.68 4.47
N ARG A 159 9.77 6.50 4.35
CA ARG A 159 9.22 7.01 3.09
C ARG A 159 9.28 8.54 2.97
N LYS A 160 9.97 9.23 3.89
CA LYS A 160 10.07 10.71 3.88
C LYS A 160 10.54 11.30 2.55
N SER A 161 11.51 10.66 1.90
CA SER A 161 12.06 11.10 0.62
C SER A 161 11.32 10.56 -0.61
N ASP A 162 10.30 9.73 -0.42
CA ASP A 162 9.58 9.04 -1.49
C ASP A 162 8.21 9.66 -1.78
N ALA A 163 7.68 10.49 -0.88
CA ALA A 163 6.30 10.97 -0.89
C ALA A 163 6.07 12.19 -1.78
N ASP A 164 6.13 12.00 -3.10
CA ASP A 164 5.87 13.06 -4.08
C ASP A 164 4.42 13.56 -4.03
N HIS A 165 3.46 12.67 -3.72
CA HIS A 165 2.05 13.02 -3.53
C HIS A 165 1.47 12.30 -2.33
N PHE A 166 0.65 13.00 -1.53
CA PHE A 166 0.07 12.43 -0.31
C PHE A 166 -1.36 12.96 -0.08
N TYR A 167 -2.30 12.05 0.22
CA TYR A 167 -3.72 12.39 0.33
C TYR A 167 -4.40 11.68 1.50
N LYS A 168 -5.42 12.31 2.09
CA LYS A 168 -6.37 11.68 3.02
C LYS A 168 -7.47 10.98 2.26
N LEU A 169 -7.67 9.69 2.54
CA LEU A 169 -8.70 8.87 1.92
C LEU A 169 -10.00 8.83 2.73
N GLY A 170 -9.90 8.78 4.05
CA GLY A 170 -11.03 8.72 4.97
C GLY A 170 -10.65 8.19 6.36
N ALA A 171 -11.57 8.31 7.30
CA ALA A 171 -11.38 7.79 8.66
C ALA A 171 -11.71 6.29 8.73
N ALA A 172 -10.99 5.57 9.58
CA ALA A 172 -11.19 4.18 9.99
C ALA A 172 -11.27 4.10 11.53
N PRO A 173 -12.31 4.67 12.15
CA PRO A 173 -12.35 4.88 13.60
C PRO A 173 -12.21 3.57 14.38
N GLY A 174 -11.31 3.56 15.37
CA GLY A 174 -11.03 2.39 16.20
C GLY A 174 -9.95 1.47 15.64
N PHE A 175 -9.37 1.78 14.49
CA PHE A 175 -8.29 0.99 13.87
C PHE A 175 -7.16 0.70 14.84
N GLY A 176 -6.63 1.72 15.53
CA GLY A 176 -5.52 1.53 16.47
C GLY A 176 -5.85 0.57 17.62
N ARG A 177 -7.10 0.57 18.12
CA ARG A 177 -7.54 -0.34 19.19
C ARG A 177 -7.66 -1.78 18.71
N ILE A 178 -8.28 -1.98 17.55
CA ILE A 178 -8.47 -3.32 16.97
C ILE A 178 -7.11 -3.92 16.59
N GLN A 179 -6.22 -3.11 16.00
CA GLN A 179 -4.87 -3.55 15.66
C GLN A 179 -4.09 -4.02 16.89
N LEU A 180 -4.19 -3.32 18.02
CA LEU A 180 -3.56 -3.73 19.27
C LEU A 180 -4.15 -5.04 19.78
N GLY A 181 -5.47 -5.23 19.70
CA GLY A 181 -6.14 -6.48 20.06
C GLY A 181 -5.62 -7.67 19.24
N HIS A 182 -5.59 -7.56 17.91
CA HIS A 182 -5.04 -8.59 17.02
C HIS A 182 -3.57 -8.90 17.31
N TRP A 183 -2.76 -7.88 17.64
CA TRP A 183 -1.37 -8.10 18.02
C TRP A 183 -1.26 -8.89 19.34
N LEU A 184 -2.01 -8.50 20.36
CA LEU A 184 -2.03 -9.20 21.65
C LEU A 184 -2.46 -10.66 21.50
N GLU A 185 -3.50 -10.93 20.71
CA GLU A 185 -3.97 -12.30 20.44
C GLU A 185 -2.85 -13.17 19.83
N ARG A 186 -2.14 -12.67 18.82
CA ARG A 186 -1.04 -13.43 18.19
C ARG A 186 0.16 -13.69 19.10
N GLU A 187 0.51 -12.73 19.96
CA GLU A 187 1.65 -12.87 20.87
C GLU A 187 1.31 -13.75 22.09
N LEU A 188 0.04 -13.79 22.49
CA LEU A 188 -0.41 -14.52 23.66
C LEU A 188 -0.94 -15.94 23.35
N GLU A 189 -1.45 -16.22 22.14
CA GLU A 189 -1.89 -17.56 21.74
C GLU A 189 -0.82 -18.66 21.92
N PRO A 190 0.47 -18.45 21.60
CA PRO A 190 1.50 -19.45 21.83
C PRO A 190 1.76 -19.76 23.32
N LEU A 191 1.34 -18.87 24.22
CA LEU A 191 1.56 -19.02 25.67
C LEU A 191 0.41 -19.76 26.36
N THR A 192 -0.79 -19.77 25.77
CA THR A 192 -1.97 -20.44 26.33
C THR A 192 -2.16 -21.86 25.81
N SER A 193 -1.54 -22.24 24.67
CA SER A 193 -1.57 -23.61 24.17
C SER A 193 -0.61 -24.59 24.89
N LEU A 194 0.06 -24.13 25.95
CA LEU A 194 1.02 -24.88 26.77
C LEU A 194 0.47 -25.28 28.16
N PHE A 195 -0.82 -25.02 28.41
CA PHE A 195 -1.52 -25.41 29.65
C PHE A 195 -2.73 -26.30 29.36
#